data_AF-A0A3R9X8X6-F1
#
_entry.id   AF-A0A3R9X8X6-F1
#
_cell.length_a   1.000
_cell.length_b   1.000
_cell.length_c   1.000
_cell.angle_alpha   90.00
_cell.angle_beta   90.00
_cell.angle_gamma   90.00
#
_symmetry.space_group_name_H-M   'P 1'
#
loop_
_entity.id
_entity.type
_entity.pdbx_description
1 polymer ?
#
loop_
_entity_poly.entity_id
_entity_poly.type
_entity_poly.pdbx_seq_one_letter_code
_entity_poly.pdbx_strand_id
1 'polypeptide(L)'
;MGRRHTDAETLVRRGTDGQLYMAAQEVTALLRDLAQAFGLQAATDGAALPDGRTTPLRLDGDTLRAVADVLEAQADALDVQLIAMSGPSAVRRDGSVA
;
A
#
# COMPACT_ATOMS: atom_id res chain seq x y z
N MET A 1 -29.66 14.86 16.08
CA MET A 1 -28.49 14.48 16.91
C MET A 1 -27.54 13.68 16.03
N GLY A 2 -26.47 14.31 15.55
CA GLY A 2 -25.56 13.75 14.54
C GLY A 2 -24.59 12.74 15.15
N ARG A 3 -24.60 11.51 14.61
CA ARG A 3 -23.57 10.52 14.90
C ARG A 3 -22.26 11.00 14.27
N ARG A 4 -21.26 11.26 15.12
CA ARG A 4 -19.87 11.46 14.72
C ARG A 4 -19.38 10.16 14.09
N HIS A 5 -19.27 10.15 12.77
CA HIS A 5 -18.54 9.12 12.04
C HIS A 5 -17.08 9.24 12.49
N THR A 6 -16.54 8.15 12.99
CA THR A 6 -15.19 8.01 13.53
C THR A 6 -14.15 8.36 12.49
N ASP A 7 -13.29 9.32 12.81
CA ASP A 7 -12.11 9.78 12.06
C ASP A 7 -10.97 8.73 12.08
N ALA A 8 -11.31 7.44 11.99
CA ALA A 8 -10.42 6.33 12.35
C ALA A 8 -9.98 5.43 11.17
N GLU A 9 -10.41 5.65 9.93
CA GLU A 9 -10.16 4.67 8.85
C GLU A 9 -9.80 5.27 7.48
N THR A 10 -9.36 6.52 7.40
CA THR A 10 -8.91 7.07 6.11
C THR A 10 -7.40 6.93 5.99
N LEU A 11 -6.95 5.82 5.40
CA LEU A 11 -5.57 5.58 4.93
C LEU A 11 -5.06 6.71 4.00
N VAL A 12 -5.98 7.53 3.48
CA VAL A 12 -5.69 8.58 2.53
C VAL A 12 -5.98 9.94 3.17
N ARG A 13 -4.93 10.75 3.30
CA ARG A 13 -4.97 12.13 3.81
C ARG A 13 -5.02 13.10 2.65
N ARG A 14 -5.75 14.21 2.81
CA ARG A 14 -5.75 15.29 1.83
C ARG A 14 -4.68 16.31 2.18
N GLY A 15 -3.78 16.58 1.25
CA GLY A 15 -2.75 17.61 1.37
C GLY A 15 -3.33 19.02 1.21
N THR A 16 -2.53 20.01 1.60
CA THR A 16 -2.88 21.43 1.49
C THR A 16 -2.94 21.93 0.05
N ASP A 17 -2.38 21.16 -0.88
CA ASP A 17 -2.45 21.33 -2.33
C ASP A 17 -3.68 20.65 -2.96
N GLY A 18 -4.53 20.02 -2.14
CA GLY A 18 -5.72 19.30 -2.57
C GLY A 18 -5.47 17.88 -3.07
N GLN A 19 -4.22 17.43 -3.12
CA GLN A 19 -3.83 16.06 -3.50
C GLN A 19 -4.10 15.06 -2.38
N LEU A 20 -4.10 13.78 -2.72
CA LEU A 20 -4.30 12.67 -1.79
C LEU A 20 -2.98 11.97 -1.52
N TYR A 21 -2.68 11.73 -0.25
CA TYR A 21 -1.44 11.14 0.24
C TYR A 21 -1.76 9.96 1.16
N MET A 22 -1.01 8.87 1.05
CA MET A 22 -1.05 7.75 1.98
C MET A 22 0.28 7.67 2.70
N ALA A 23 0.28 7.35 3.99
CA ALA A 23 1.56 7.12 4.67
C ALA A 23 2.20 5.88 4.07
N ALA A 24 3.48 5.95 3.76
CA ALA A 24 4.12 4.83 3.07
C ALA A 24 4.20 3.58 3.98
N GLN A 25 4.24 3.75 5.31
CA GLN A 25 4.04 2.64 6.25
C GLN A 25 2.69 1.95 6.05
N GLU A 26 1.62 2.71 5.81
CA GLU A 26 0.28 2.16 5.54
C GLU A 26 0.25 1.40 4.20
N VAL A 27 0.93 1.91 3.17
CA VAL A 27 1.09 1.20 1.89
C VAL A 27 1.84 -0.12 2.10
N THR A 28 2.97 -0.11 2.81
CA THR A 28 3.75 -1.33 3.06
C THR A 28 3.00 -2.35 3.92
N ALA A 29 2.21 -1.89 4.91
CA ALA A 29 1.36 -2.76 5.72
C ALA A 29 0.28 -3.42 4.85
N LEU A 30 -0.38 -2.64 3.99
CA LEU A 30 -1.38 -3.17 3.05
C LEU A 30 -0.78 -4.23 2.11
N LEU A 31 0.41 -3.96 1.55
CA LEU A 31 1.09 -4.92 0.68
C LEU A 31 1.45 -6.22 1.41
N ARG A 32 1.91 -6.12 2.66
CA ARG A 32 2.22 -7.28 3.51
C ARG A 32 0.96 -8.08 3.86
N ASP A 33 -0.15 -7.41 4.19
CA ASP A 33 -1.44 -8.07 4.47
C ASP A 33 -1.97 -8.81 3.23
N LEU A 34 -1.86 -8.20 2.04
CA LEU A 34 -2.22 -8.85 0.78
C LEU A 34 -1.32 -10.05 0.48
N ALA A 35 -0.01 -9.92 0.68
CA ALA A 35 0.94 -11.03 0.52
C ALA A 35 0.57 -12.22 1.41
N GLN A 36 0.25 -11.96 2.69
CA GLN A 36 -0.22 -13.00 3.61
C GLN A 36 -1.51 -13.67 3.15
N ALA A 37 -2.50 -12.88 2.71
CA ALA A 37 -3.77 -13.41 2.22
C ALA A 37 -3.56 -14.33 1.01
N PHE A 38 -2.73 -13.93 0.05
CA PHE A 38 -2.39 -14.77 -1.09
C PHE A 38 -1.58 -16.02 -0.70
N GLY A 39 -0.66 -15.92 0.25
CA GLY A 39 0.10 -17.06 0.77
C GLY A 39 -0.80 -18.10 1.48
N LEU A 40 -1.76 -17.65 2.27
CA LEU A 40 -2.78 -18.49 2.89
C LEU A 40 -3.63 -19.21 1.83
N GLN A 41 -4.01 -18.50 0.78
CA GLN A 41 -4.85 -19.05 -0.29
C GLN A 41 -4.08 -20.00 -1.23
N ALA A 42 -2.78 -19.77 -1.40
CA ALA A 42 -1.86 -20.69 -2.07
C ALA A 42 -1.76 -22.04 -1.33
N ALA A 43 -1.85 -22.03 0.00
CA ALA A 43 -1.73 -23.24 0.83
C ALA A 43 -3.01 -24.10 0.86
N THR A 44 -4.15 -23.56 0.43
CA THR A 44 -5.46 -24.20 0.61
C THR A 44 -6.08 -24.81 -0.65
N ASP A 45 -5.78 -24.31 -1.86
CA ASP A 45 -6.01 -24.95 -3.18
C ASP A 45 -6.06 -23.92 -4.36
N GLY A 46 -5.51 -22.71 -4.17
CA GLY A 46 -5.61 -21.64 -5.17
C GLY A 46 -6.81 -20.71 -4.94
N ALA A 47 -6.96 -19.69 -5.80
CA ALA A 47 -7.96 -18.64 -5.64
C ALA A 47 -8.80 -18.48 -6.90
N ALA A 48 -10.10 -18.30 -6.72
CA ALA A 48 -10.97 -17.79 -7.77
C ALA A 48 -11.08 -16.27 -7.61
N LEU A 49 -10.43 -15.52 -8.50
CA LEU A 49 -10.51 -14.07 -8.52
C LEU A 49 -11.70 -13.63 -9.39
N PRO A 50 -12.54 -12.70 -8.91
CA PRO A 50 -13.57 -12.10 -9.73
C PRO A 50 -12.91 -11.17 -10.76
N ASP A 51 -12.84 -11.61 -12.03
CA ASP A 51 -12.26 -10.84 -13.15
C ASP A 51 -13.32 -10.00 -13.90
N GLY A 52 -14.48 -9.75 -13.29
CA GLY A 52 -15.62 -9.09 -13.94
C GLY A 52 -16.22 -9.87 -15.13
N ARG A 53 -15.69 -11.07 -15.44
CA ARG A 53 -16.18 -12.02 -16.43
C ARG A 53 -17.09 -13.06 -15.78
N THR A 54 -17.93 -13.71 -16.58
CA THR A 54 -18.86 -14.77 -16.15
C THR A 54 -18.15 -16.02 -15.59
N THR A 55 -16.86 -16.19 -15.83
CA THR A 55 -16.06 -17.28 -15.26
C THR A 55 -14.94 -16.67 -14.40
N PRO A 56 -14.85 -17.03 -13.11
CA PRO A 56 -13.76 -16.58 -12.25
C PRO A 56 -12.42 -17.06 -12.81
N LEU A 57 -11.41 -16.19 -12.80
CA LEU A 57 -10.04 -16.59 -13.09
C LEU A 57 -9.55 -17.44 -11.93
N ARG A 58 -9.21 -18.71 -12.20
CA ARG A 58 -8.53 -19.56 -11.21
C ARG A 58 -7.03 -19.37 -11.31
N LEU A 59 -6.41 -18.98 -10.20
CA LEU A 59 -4.97 -19.01 -10.01
C LEU A 59 -4.60 -20.25 -9.22
N ASP A 60 -3.62 -21.00 -9.71
CA ASP A 60 -3.02 -22.10 -8.96
C ASP A 60 -2.18 -21.60 -7.77
N GLY A 61 -1.86 -22.52 -6.87
CA GLY A 61 -1.12 -22.18 -5.64
C GLY A 61 0.27 -21.61 -5.90
N ASP A 62 0.95 -22.03 -6.97
CA ASP A 62 2.29 -21.54 -7.30
C ASP A 62 2.23 -20.10 -7.82
N THR A 63 1.23 -19.77 -8.63
CA THR A 63 0.97 -18.41 -9.09
C THR A 63 0.62 -17.50 -7.92
N LEU A 64 -0.22 -17.96 -6.98
CA LEU A 64 -0.54 -17.18 -5.78
C LEU A 64 0.66 -16.95 -4.88
N ARG A 65 1.54 -17.95 -4.74
CA ARG A 65 2.79 -17.81 -3.99
C ARG A 65 3.71 -16.79 -4.66
N ALA A 66 3.86 -16.86 -5.98
CA ALA A 66 4.63 -15.86 -6.72
C ALA A 66 4.07 -14.44 -6.57
N VAL A 67 2.74 -14.28 -6.53
CA VAL A 67 2.11 -12.97 -6.24
C VAL A 67 2.43 -12.50 -4.83
N ALA A 68 2.35 -13.38 -3.83
CA ALA A 68 2.70 -13.05 -2.45
C ALA A 68 4.16 -12.60 -2.33
N ASP A 69 5.09 -13.33 -2.94
CA ASP A 69 6.53 -13.01 -2.94
C ASP A 69 6.81 -11.64 -3.59
N VAL A 70 6.13 -11.34 -4.70
CA VAL A 70 6.27 -10.03 -5.37
C VAL A 70 5.74 -8.90 -4.48
N LEU A 71 4.60 -9.09 -3.83
CA LEU A 71 4.02 -8.07 -2.94
C LEU A 71 4.92 -7.80 -1.73
N GLU A 72 5.52 -8.85 -1.15
CA GLU A 72 6.47 -8.74 -0.05
C GLU A 72 7.75 -8.01 -0.50
N ALA A 73 8.31 -8.37 -1.64
CA ALA A 73 9.48 -7.70 -2.21
C ALA A 73 9.21 -6.21 -2.51
N GLN A 74 8.01 -5.86 -2.97
CA GLN A 74 7.62 -4.47 -3.17
C GLN A 74 7.46 -3.71 -1.85
N ALA A 75 6.87 -4.35 -0.83
CA ALA A 75 6.78 -3.75 0.50
C ALA A 75 8.16 -3.43 1.07
N ASP A 76 9.12 -4.36 0.96
CA ASP A 76 10.49 -4.18 1.45
C ASP A 76 11.26 -3.13 0.65
N ALA A 77 11.10 -3.11 -0.68
CA ALA A 77 11.73 -2.10 -1.53
C ALA A 77 11.22 -0.69 -1.21
N LEU A 78 9.93 -0.54 -0.86
CA LEU A 78 9.35 0.73 -0.43
C LEU A 78 9.84 1.12 0.96
N ASP A 79 9.98 0.16 1.89
CA ASP A 79 10.52 0.38 3.24
C ASP A 79 11.96 0.95 3.16
N VAL A 80 12.82 0.36 2.32
CA VAL A 80 14.20 0.83 2.08
C VAL A 80 14.24 2.21 1.41
N GLN A 81 13.38 2.47 0.42
CA GLN A 81 13.32 3.78 -0.24
C GLN A 81 12.89 4.89 0.74
N LEU A 82 12.03 4.60 1.71
CA LEU A 82 11.66 5.57 2.75
C LEU A 82 12.82 5.85 3.71
N ILE A 83 13.59 4.83 4.08
CA ILE A 83 14.82 5.02 4.87
C ILE A 83 15.79 5.95 4.11
N ALA A 84 15.95 5.74 2.80
CA ALA A 84 16.81 6.55 1.94
C ALA A 84 16.26 7.97 1.67
N MET A 85 14.96 8.22 1.83
CA MET A 85 14.33 9.54 1.64
C MET A 85 14.38 10.46 2.88
N SER A 86 15.21 10.13 3.87
CA SER A 86 15.51 11.02 5.00
C SER A 86 16.42 12.20 4.58
N GLY A 87 15.86 13.17 3.83
CA GLY A 87 16.39 14.53 3.61
C GLY A 87 17.26 14.75 2.36
N PRO A 88 17.03 15.87 1.64
CA PRO A 88 17.78 17.07 2.00
C PRO A 88 16.97 18.02 2.87
N SER A 89 17.62 18.51 3.93
CA SER A 89 17.15 19.58 4.79
C SER A 89 16.56 20.72 3.96
N ALA A 90 15.40 21.21 4.36
CA ALA A 90 14.88 22.49 3.91
C ALA A 90 15.88 23.59 4.30
N VAL A 91 16.86 23.86 3.43
CA VAL A 91 17.56 25.14 3.44
C VAL A 91 16.54 26.16 2.94
N ARG A 92 15.82 26.76 3.90
CA ARG A 92 15.25 28.09 3.70
C ARG A 92 16.41 29.02 3.36
N ARG A 93 16.56 29.38 2.08
CA ARG A 93 17.13 30.68 1.76
C ARG A 93 16.02 31.70 1.94
N ASP A 94 15.84 32.09 3.20
CA ASP A 94 15.38 33.43 3.49
C ASP A 94 16.49 34.38 3.03
N GLY A 95 16.15 35.21 2.04
CA GLY A 95 17.08 36.12 1.38
C GLY A 95 16.27 37.20 0.69
N SER A 96 15.46 37.89 1.48
CA SER A 96 14.76 39.11 1.10
C SER A 96 15.66 40.32 1.33
N VAL A 97 15.60 41.27 0.38
CA VAL A 97 16.04 42.70 0.42
C VAL A 97 17.56 42.92 0.30
N ALA A 98 18.09 43.74 -0.60
CA ALA A 98 17.62 45.01 -1.20
C ALA A 98 17.92 45.13 -2.70
#